data_AF-A0A2V8J5F9-F1
#
_entry.id   AF-A0A2V8J5F9-F1
#
_cell.length_a   1.000
_cell.length_b   1.000
_cell.length_c   1.000
_cell.angle_alpha   90.00
_cell.angle_beta   90.00
_cell.angle_gamma   90.00
#
_symmetry.space_group_name_H-M   'P 1'
#
loop_
_entity.id
_entity.type
_entity.pdbx_description
1 polymer ?
#
loop_
_entity_poly.entity_id
_entity_poly.type
_entity_poly.pdbx_seq_one_letter_code
_entity_poly.pdbx_strand_id
1 'polypeptide(L)' 'GGQAVRGGKVYGRWPGLAPEQRYDGRDLAVTTDFRSVFTDAVRGHLGVTDTATIFPGFKSSAPLGFLA' A
#
# COMPACT_ATOMS: atom_id res chain seq x y z
N GLY A 1 -1.17 -14.66 -13.27
CA GLY A 1 0.06 -14.03 -13.78
C GLY A 1 0.05 -12.57 -13.37
N GLY A 2 1.13 -12.07 -12.76
CA GLY A 2 1.21 -10.75 -12.11
C GLY A 2 1.16 -9.52 -13.04
N GLN A 3 0.40 -9.57 -14.13
CA GLN A 3 0.31 -8.50 -15.12
C GLN A 3 -0.67 -7.38 -14.76
N ALA A 4 -1.33 -7.45 -13.60
CA ALA A 4 -2.33 -6.47 -13.18
C ALA A 4 -1.78 -5.38 -12.25
N VAL A 5 -0.46 -5.18 -12.17
CA VAL A 5 0.14 -4.14 -11.30
C VAL A 5 0.78 -3.04 -12.15
N ARG A 6 0.34 -1.80 -11.94
CA ARG A 6 0.93 -0.57 -12.48
C ARG A 6 2.21 -0.25 -11.71
N GLY A 7 3.29 -0.96 -12.04
CA GLY A 7 4.61 -0.80 -11.41
C GLY A 7 5.30 0.53 -11.77
N GLY A 8 6.47 0.78 -11.16
CA GLY A 8 7.32 1.94 -11.46
C GLY A 8 7.05 3.20 -10.63
N LYS A 9 6.16 3.14 -9.64
CA LYS A 9 5.83 4.26 -8.75
C LYS A 9 6.00 3.86 -7.28
N VAL A 10 6.60 4.76 -6.49
CA VAL A 10 6.58 4.68 -5.02
C VAL A 10 5.30 5.35 -4.52
N TYR A 11 4.47 4.60 -3.80
CA TYR A 11 3.25 5.10 -3.18
C TYR A 11 3.53 5.45 -1.72
N GLY A 12 3.57 6.74 -1.41
CA GLY A 12 3.93 7.27 -0.10
C GLY A 12 5.13 8.21 -0.17
N ARG A 13 5.74 8.51 0.97
CA ARG A 13 6.95 9.34 1.03
C ARG A 13 8.16 8.43 0.81
N TRP A 14 9.02 8.77 -0.16
CA TRP A 14 10.32 8.12 -0.32
C TRP A 14 11.34 8.83 0.58
N PRO A 15 11.80 8.21 1.68
CA PRO A 15 12.76 8.85 2.58
C PRO A 15 14.18 8.88 2.01
N GLY A 16 14.49 8.04 1.01
CA GLY A 16 15.85 7.84 0.51
C GLY A 16 16.50 6.58 1.08
N LEU A 17 17.71 6.30 0.61
CA LEU A 17 18.49 5.12 1.02
C LEU A 17 19.71 5.48 1.89
N ALA A 18 19.89 6.75 2.27
CA ALA A 18 20.96 7.11 3.19
C ALA A 18 20.75 6.43 4.55
N PRO A 19 21.82 6.00 5.27
CA PRO A 19 21.68 5.28 6.53
C PRO A 19 20.82 6.01 7.57
N GLU A 20 20.87 7.34 7.60
CA GLU A 20 20.15 8.20 8.55
C GLU A 20 18.66 8.30 8.22
N GLN A 21 18.27 7.92 7.00
CA GLN A 21 16.89 7.93 6.49
C GLN A 21 16.21 6.56 6.62
N ARG A 22 16.97 5.54 7.04
CA ARG A 22 16.49 4.17 7.24
C ARG A 22 16.03 3.95 8.69
N TYR A 23 14.95 3.21 8.84
CA TYR A 23 14.55 2.63 10.11
C TYR A 23 15.64 1.65 10.58
N ASP A 24 16.13 1.83 11.81
CA ASP A 24 17.27 1.10 12.40
C ASP A 24 18.52 1.02 11.50
N GLY A 25 18.73 2.00 10.62
CA GLY A 25 19.89 2.04 9.70
C GLY A 25 19.88 0.98 8.59
N ARG A 26 18.86 0.12 8.54
CA ARG A 26 18.79 -1.02 7.60
C ARG A 26 17.57 -0.97 6.70
N ASP A 27 16.40 -0.66 7.25
CA ASP A 27 15.12 -0.85 6.58
C ASP A 27 14.58 0.49 6.05
N LEU A 28 13.92 0.50 4.89
CA LEU A 28 13.26 1.71 4.42
C LEU A 28 12.12 2.06 5.40
N ALA A 29 12.05 3.32 5.84
CA ALA A 29 10.98 3.73 6.73
C ALA A 29 9.60 3.47 6.08
N VAL A 30 8.76 2.68 6.75
CA VAL A 30 7.39 2.42 6.29
C VAL A 30 6.56 3.67 6.54
N THR A 31 6.35 4.48 5.50
CA THR A 31 5.57 5.73 5.62
C THR A 31 4.11 5.57 5.23
N THR A 32 3.72 4.39 4.75
CA THR A 32 2.38 4.13 4.21
C THR A 32 1.69 3.06 5.06
N ASP A 33 0.46 3.32 5.46
CA ASP A 33 -0.38 2.31 6.10
C ASP A 33 -0.65 1.18 5.10
N PHE A 34 -0.11 -0.01 5.37
CA PHE A 34 -0.22 -1.19 4.52
C PHE A 34 -1.69 -1.60 4.27
N ARG A 35 -2.62 -1.23 5.15
CA ARG A 35 -4.06 -1.50 4.98
C ARG A 35 -4.63 -0.81 3.73
N SER A 36 -4.04 0.31 3.29
CA SER A 36 -4.41 0.95 2.02
C SER A 36 -4.10 0.06 0.81
N VAL A 37 -2.93 -0.59 0.81
CA VAL A 37 -2.51 -1.51 -0.28
C VAL A 37 -3.41 -2.73 -0.32
N PHE A 38 -3.70 -3.32 0.85
CA PHE A 38 -4.57 -4.49 0.91
C PHE A 38 -6.03 -4.17 0.62
N THR A 39 -6.52 -2.98 0.97
CA THR A 39 -7.87 -2.54 0.59
C THR A 39 -8.07 -2.57 -0.93
N ASP A 40 -7.09 -2.09 -1.68
CA ASP A 40 -7.10 -2.15 -3.16
C ASP A 40 -7.05 -3.58 -3.66
N ALA A 41 -6.21 -4.45 -3.08
CA ALA A 41 -6.14 -5.87 -3.44
C ALA A 41 -7.46 -6.61 -3.18
N VAL A 42 -8.07 -6.41 -2.01
CA VAL A 42 -9.29 -7.15 -1.64
C VAL A 42 -10.48 -6.65 -2.47
N ARG A 43 -10.56 -5.35 -2.76
CA ARG A 43 -11.60 -4.80 -3.67
C ARG A 43 -11.38 -5.21 -5.12
N GLY A 44 -10.19 -4.96 -5.65
CA GLY A 44 -9.89 -5.10 -7.07
C GLY A 44 -9.62 -6.55 -7.51
N HIS A 45 -9.07 -7.39 -6.63
CA HIS A 45 -8.71 -8.77 -6.97
C HIS A 45 -9.70 -9.80 -6.43
N LEU A 46 -10.21 -9.60 -5.20
CA LEU A 46 -11.13 -10.53 -4.55
C LEU A 46 -12.60 -10.14 -4.68
N GLY A 47 -12.89 -8.95 -5.23
CA GLY A 47 -14.27 -8.48 -5.44
C GLY A 47 -15.04 -8.15 -4.17
N VAL A 48 -14.35 -7.96 -3.04
CA VAL A 48 -15.01 -7.63 -1.76
C VAL A 48 -15.47 -6.18 -1.80
N THR A 49 -16.78 -5.95 -1.73
CA THR A 49 -17.38 -4.62 -1.74
C THR A 49 -17.34 -3.95 -0.37
N ASP A 50 -17.62 -4.71 0.69
CA ASP A 50 -17.53 -4.22 2.08
C ASP A 50 -16.21 -4.62 2.74
N THR A 51 -15.24 -3.70 2.66
CA THR A 51 -13.91 -3.87 3.27
C THR A 51 -13.91 -3.67 4.78
N ALA A 52 -14.99 -3.16 5.38
CA ALA A 52 -15.07 -2.95 6.84
C ALA A 52 -15.10 -4.28 7.61
N THR A 53 -15.51 -5.37 6.96
CA THR A 53 -15.46 -6.74 7.50
C THR A 53 -14.03 -7.25 7.71
N ILE A 54 -13.07 -6.73 6.94
CA ILE A 54 -11.66 -7.16 6.95
C ILE A 54 -10.77 -6.12 7.67
N PHE A 55 -11.09 -4.83 7.51
CA PHE A 55 -10.40 -3.73 8.18
C PHE A 55 -11.37 -2.85 8.99
N PRO A 56 -11.87 -3.33 10.16
CA PRO A 56 -12.80 -2.57 10.98
C PRO A 56 -12.22 -1.22 11.42
N GLY A 57 -13.00 -0.14 11.27
CA GLY A 57 -12.60 1.22 11.69
C GLY A 57 -11.55 1.89 10.81
N PHE A 58 -11.02 1.21 9.78
CA PHE A 58 -10.09 1.81 8.84
C PHE A 58 -10.83 2.56 7.73
N LYS A 59 -10.49 3.83 7.52
CA LYS A 59 -10.97 4.62 6.39
C LYS A 59 -9.81 4.88 5.44
N SER A 60 -9.82 4.20 4.29
CA SER A 60 -8.83 4.48 3.25
C SER A 60 -9.03 5.90 2.70
N SER A 61 -7.94 6.66 2.58
CA SER A 61 -7.98 8.06 2.09
C SER A 61 -8.31 8.17 0.60
N ALA A 62 -8.05 7.13 -0.18
CA ALA A 62 -8.41 6.94 -1.58
C ALA A 62 -7.75 5.62 -2.06
N PRO A 63 -8.32 4.93 -3.06
CA PRO A 63 -7.61 3.84 -3.73
C PRO A 63 -6.26 4.32 -4.28
N LEU A 64 -5.20 3.55 -4.06
CA LEU A 64 -3.87 3.83 -4.62
C LEU A 64 -3.85 3.59 -6.14
N GLY A 65 -4.77 2.78 -6.64
CA GLY A 65 -4.99 2.58 -8.08
C GLY A 65 -3.80 1.90 -8.77
N PHE A 66 -3.05 1.09 -8.01
CA PHE A 66 -1.92 0.32 -8.52
C PHE A 66 -2.35 -0.95 -9.24
N LEU A 67 -3.62 -1.37 -9.11
CA LEU A 67 -4.17 -2.49 -9.86
C LEU A 67 -4.72 -2.00 -11.21
N ALA A 68 -4.43 -2.76 -12.26
CA ALA A 68 -4.77 -2.46 -13.65
C ALA A 68 -6.27 -2.58 -13.91
#